data_AF-J3EM06-F1
#
_entry.id   AF-J3EM06-F1
#
_cell.length_a   1.000
_cell.length_b   1.000
_cell.length_c   1.000
_cell.angle_alpha   90.00
_cell.angle_beta   90.00
_cell.angle_gamma   90.00
#
_symmetry.space_group_name_H-M   'P 1'
#
loop_
_entity.id
_entity.type
_entity.pdbx_description
1 polymer ?
#
loop_
_entity_poly.entity_id
_entity_poly.type
_entity_poly.pdbx_seq_one_letter_code
_entity_poly.pdbx_strand_id
1 'polypeptide(L)'
;MIRNAPQALYRRAKDYVQDQIRAGFWKPGDLISSENQLVQELGISRMTVNRALRELAEEGHLVRISGVGTFVAESKPQSNLLRITNIADEILARGHSYICRVLHLGRESASMPVASALGLPTGSSVFHLICVHSEEGVPVQLEDRYVNPELVPEFLAQDFGEHLQPAKYLLRVIKPDEMEHIVEACHPSYEESKHMQIDANEPCLVLIRRTWSRSKIVTFVRLVHPSSRYRLGSRMPVNGAHRDS
;
A
#
# COMPACT_ATOMS: atom_id res chain seq x y z
N MET A 1 9.58 45.62 5.48
CA MET A 1 10.50 44.51 5.86
C MET A 1 9.63 43.48 6.59
N ILE A 2 9.55 42.18 6.29
CA ILE A 2 10.59 41.19 5.94
C ILE A 2 9.99 40.09 5.03
N ARG A 3 10.71 39.84 3.93
CA ARG A 3 10.91 38.63 3.10
C ARG A 3 10.15 37.34 3.49
N ASN A 4 9.19 36.92 2.65
CA ASN A 4 8.84 35.48 2.48
C ASN A 4 8.45 35.08 1.03
N ALA A 5 8.83 35.89 0.03
CA ALA A 5 8.50 35.68 -1.39
C ALA A 5 9.03 34.37 -2.02
N PRO A 6 10.23 33.83 -1.67
CA PRO A 6 10.76 32.62 -2.30
C PRO A 6 9.94 31.36 -1.96
N GLN A 7 9.42 31.28 -0.73
CA GLN A 7 8.66 30.12 -0.26
C GLN A 7 7.25 30.09 -0.89
N ALA A 8 6.67 31.26 -1.17
CA ALA A 8 5.39 31.37 -1.87
C ALA A 8 5.51 31.02 -3.37
N LEU A 9 6.59 31.46 -4.04
CA LEU A 9 6.79 31.20 -5.48
C LEU A 9 7.07 29.72 -5.79
N TYR A 10 7.84 29.04 -4.95
CA TYR A 10 8.06 27.60 -5.13
C TYR A 10 6.76 26.81 -4.93
N ARG A 11 5.96 27.14 -3.90
CA ARG A 11 4.65 26.51 -3.68
C ARG A 11 3.74 26.73 -4.87
N ARG A 12 3.69 27.95 -5.41
CA ARG A 12 2.92 28.26 -6.62
C ARG A 12 3.30 27.39 -7.81
N ALA A 13 4.60 27.15 -8.05
CA ALA A 13 5.04 26.26 -9.12
C ALA A 13 4.65 24.80 -8.88
N LYS A 14 4.71 24.35 -7.62
CA LYS A 14 4.30 23.02 -7.21
C LYS A 14 2.78 22.81 -7.37
N ASP A 15 1.99 23.75 -6.86
CA ASP A 15 0.54 23.75 -6.90
C ASP A 15 0.06 23.74 -8.36
N TYR A 16 0.66 24.57 -9.23
CA TYR A 16 0.35 24.55 -10.66
C TYR A 16 0.52 23.17 -11.29
N VAL A 17 1.65 22.50 -11.05
CA VAL A 17 1.89 21.18 -11.62
C VAL A 17 0.90 20.15 -11.07
N GLN A 18 0.62 20.19 -9.76
CA GLN A 18 -0.36 19.31 -9.14
C GLN A 18 -1.79 19.57 -9.66
N ASP A 19 -2.15 20.82 -9.94
CA ASP A 19 -3.44 21.20 -10.51
C ASP A 19 -3.61 20.67 -11.93
N GLN A 20 -2.58 20.75 -12.78
CA GLN A 20 -2.63 20.19 -14.14
C GLN A 20 -2.81 18.66 -14.12
N ILE A 21 -2.13 17.98 -13.19
CA ILE A 21 -2.28 16.53 -13.00
C ILE A 21 -3.69 16.20 -12.49
N ARG A 22 -4.19 16.93 -11.48
CA ARG A 22 -5.55 16.75 -10.94
C ARG A 22 -6.65 17.04 -11.96
N ALA A 23 -6.44 18.02 -12.82
CA ALA A 23 -7.34 18.37 -13.91
C ALA A 23 -7.30 17.34 -15.07
N GLY A 24 -6.38 16.37 -15.03
CA GLY A 24 -6.20 15.36 -16.07
C GLY A 24 -5.57 15.88 -17.36
N PHE A 25 -5.00 17.09 -17.34
CA PHE A 25 -4.26 17.65 -18.47
C PHE A 25 -2.98 16.85 -18.73
N TRP A 26 -2.30 16.44 -17.65
CA TRP A 26 -1.24 15.45 -17.70
C TRP A 26 -1.67 14.18 -16.97
N LYS A 27 -1.65 13.05 -17.67
CA LYS A 27 -1.99 11.73 -17.15
C LYS A 27 -0.74 11.01 -16.65
N PRO A 28 -0.89 9.98 -15.80
CA PRO A 28 0.23 9.11 -15.42
C PRO A 28 0.99 8.61 -16.66
N GLY A 29 2.31 8.75 -16.64
CA GLY A 29 3.18 8.42 -17.77
C GLY A 29 3.41 9.55 -18.78
N ASP A 30 2.63 10.63 -18.75
CA ASP A 30 2.81 11.76 -19.68
C ASP A 30 4.06 12.58 -19.35
N LEU A 31 4.72 13.07 -20.41
CA LEU A 31 5.79 14.05 -20.31
C LEU A 31 5.19 15.43 -19.99
N ILE A 32 5.59 16.01 -18.86
CA ILE A 32 5.14 17.36 -18.49
C ILE A 32 5.93 18.43 -19.26
N SER A 33 5.43 19.67 -19.24
CA SER A 33 6.16 20.83 -19.77
C SER A 33 7.61 20.88 -19.25
N SER A 34 8.54 21.20 -20.14
CA SER A 34 9.97 21.32 -19.79
C SER A 34 10.21 22.44 -18.76
N GLU A 35 11.35 22.38 -18.06
CA GLU A 35 11.71 23.42 -17.09
C GLU A 35 11.69 24.83 -17.68
N ASN A 36 12.11 24.98 -18.94
CA ASN A 36 12.10 26.27 -19.63
C ASN A 36 10.69 26.77 -19.92
N GLN A 37 9.79 25.87 -20.34
CA GLN A 37 8.40 26.21 -20.59
C GLN A 37 7.72 26.63 -19.29
N LEU A 38 7.91 25.88 -18.21
CA LEU A 38 7.35 26.21 -16.90
C LEU A 38 7.88 27.54 -16.35
N VAL A 39 9.15 27.89 -16.60
CA VAL A 39 9.71 29.21 -16.28
C VAL A 39 8.98 30.33 -17.02
N GLN A 40 8.67 30.12 -18.31
CA GLN A 40 7.95 31.10 -19.13
C GLN A 40 6.48 31.20 -18.73
N GLU A 41 5.80 30.08 -18.52
CA GLU A 41 4.38 30.00 -18.15
C GLU A 41 4.11 30.66 -16.79
N LEU A 42 4.99 30.44 -15.82
CA LEU A 42 4.77 30.89 -14.44
C LEU A 42 5.45 32.23 -14.14
N GLY A 43 6.41 32.66 -14.97
CA GLY A 43 7.21 33.86 -14.73
C GLY A 43 8.10 33.75 -13.49
N ILE A 44 8.54 32.54 -13.13
CA ILE A 44 9.31 32.24 -11.92
C ILE A 44 10.73 31.81 -12.29
N SER A 45 11.72 32.12 -11.44
CA SER A 45 13.11 31.72 -11.67
C SER A 45 13.28 30.22 -11.90
N ARG A 46 14.22 29.86 -12.77
CA ARG A 46 14.59 28.46 -13.06
C ARG A 46 14.94 27.66 -11.80
N MET A 47 15.66 28.27 -10.85
CA MET A 47 16.01 27.60 -9.59
C MET A 47 14.76 27.20 -8.79
N THR A 48 13.74 28.05 -8.79
CA THR A 48 12.48 27.81 -8.08
C THR A 48 11.65 26.71 -8.75
N VAL A 49 11.56 26.71 -10.09
CA VAL A 49 10.89 25.65 -10.86
C VAL A 49 11.61 24.31 -10.65
N ASN A 50 12.94 24.30 -10.77
CA ASN A 50 13.73 23.08 -10.60
C ASN A 50 13.58 22.50 -9.19
N ARG A 51 13.53 23.37 -8.16
CA ARG A 51 13.23 22.96 -6.79
C ARG A 51 11.83 22.35 -6.66
N ALA A 52 10.80 22.99 -7.21
CA ALA A 52 9.42 22.49 -7.14
C ALA A 52 9.29 21.10 -7.79
N LEU A 53 9.86 20.93 -8.99
CA LEU A 53 9.86 19.65 -9.69
C LEU A 53 10.69 18.58 -8.97
N ARG A 54 11.80 18.96 -8.31
CA ARG A 54 12.59 18.03 -7.52
C ARG A 54 11.82 17.54 -6.30
N GLU A 55 11.17 18.44 -5.55
CA GLU A 55 10.34 18.07 -4.42
C GLU A 55 9.15 17.19 -4.87
N LEU A 56 8.52 17.49 -6.01
CA LEU A 56 7.46 16.64 -6.56
C LEU A 56 7.96 15.25 -7.00
N ALA A 57 9.20 15.16 -7.48
CA ALA A 57 9.82 13.87 -7.78
C ALA A 57 10.20 13.10 -6.50
N GLU A 58 10.72 13.77 -5.48
CA GLU A 58 10.99 13.20 -4.15
C GLU A 58 9.70 12.71 -3.48
N GLU A 59 8.58 13.42 -3.68
CA GLU A 59 7.24 13.03 -3.21
C GLU A 59 6.60 11.93 -4.07
N GLY A 60 7.23 11.54 -5.17
CA GLY A 60 6.75 10.47 -6.04
C GLY A 60 5.57 10.85 -6.93
N HIS A 61 5.29 12.15 -7.11
CA HIS A 61 4.31 12.65 -8.09
C HIS A 61 4.88 12.70 -9.50
N LEU A 62 6.21 12.81 -9.64
CA LEU A 62 6.92 12.88 -10.91
C LEU A 62 8.08 11.88 -10.95
N VAL A 63 8.47 11.48 -12.16
CA VAL A 63 9.69 10.70 -12.43
C VAL A 63 10.59 11.52 -13.35
N ARG A 64 11.83 11.76 -12.94
CA ARG A 64 12.84 12.44 -13.77
C ARG A 64 13.75 11.42 -14.44
N ILE A 65 13.82 11.48 -15.77
CA ILE A 65 14.74 10.69 -16.57
C ILE A 65 15.77 11.64 -17.18
N SER A 66 17.03 11.48 -16.76
CA SER A 66 18.13 12.35 -17.20
C SER A 66 18.25 12.34 -18.73
N GLY A 67 18.31 13.53 -19.33
CA GLY A 67 18.40 13.70 -20.78
C GLY A 67 17.09 13.49 -21.56
N VAL A 68 16.02 13.00 -20.92
CA VAL A 68 14.75 12.72 -21.59
C VAL A 68 13.67 13.70 -21.13
N GLY A 69 13.51 13.90 -19.82
CA GLY A 69 12.51 14.84 -19.30
C GLY A 69 11.94 14.45 -17.95
N THR A 70 10.82 15.06 -17.60
CA THR A 70 10.08 14.79 -16.36
C THR A 70 8.70 14.26 -16.73
N PHE A 71 8.30 13.16 -16.13
CA PHE A 71 7.05 12.46 -16.41
C PHE A 71 6.15 12.46 -15.18
N VAL A 72 4.83 12.43 -15.38
CA VAL A 72 3.90 12.17 -14.27
C VAL A 72 4.12 10.73 -13.80
N ALA A 73 4.35 10.56 -12.50
CA ALA A 73 4.54 9.23 -11.94
C ALA A 73 3.26 8.41 -12.06
N GLU A 74 3.39 7.13 -12.42
CA GLU A 74 2.36 6.15 -12.15
C GLU A 74 2.23 6.02 -10.63
N SER A 75 1.11 6.51 -10.09
CA SER A 75 0.86 6.47 -8.65
C SER A 75 0.69 5.03 -8.21
N LYS A 76 1.70 4.48 -7.55
CA LYS A 76 1.55 3.23 -6.80
C LYS A 76 0.83 3.56 -5.49
N PRO A 77 -0.23 2.82 -5.13
CA PRO A 77 -0.80 2.85 -3.79
C PRO A 77 0.31 2.78 -2.74
N GLN A 78 0.34 3.72 -1.79
CA GLN A 78 1.30 3.71 -0.68
C GLN A 78 0.59 3.52 0.66
N SER A 79 0.73 2.34 1.27
CA SER A 79 0.19 2.09 2.61
C SER A 79 1.18 2.49 3.71
N ASN A 80 0.64 2.76 4.91
CA ASN A 80 1.44 3.05 6.10
C ASN A 80 1.75 1.77 6.89
N LEU A 81 3.04 1.46 7.02
CA LEU A 81 3.54 0.30 7.77
C LEU A 81 3.09 0.27 9.23
N LEU A 82 2.89 1.41 9.89
CA LEU A 82 2.56 1.45 11.33
C LEU A 82 1.07 1.30 11.63
N ARG A 83 0.22 1.12 10.60
CA ARG A 83 -1.24 1.07 10.77
C ARG A 83 -1.80 -0.24 10.21
N ILE A 84 -2.81 -0.78 10.87
CA ILE A 84 -3.72 -1.75 10.24
C ILE A 84 -4.55 -0.98 9.24
N THR A 85 -4.13 -0.97 7.99
CA THR A 85 -4.88 -0.36 6.90
C THR A 85 -5.44 -1.47 6.02
N ASN A 86 -6.74 -1.42 5.76
CA ASN A 86 -7.40 -2.32 4.83
C ASN A 86 -7.21 -1.76 3.41
N ILE A 87 -6.68 -2.56 2.50
CA ILE A 87 -6.41 -2.14 1.11
C ILE A 87 -7.67 -1.61 0.43
N ALA A 88 -8.85 -2.14 0.78
CA ALA A 88 -10.12 -1.63 0.25
C ALA A 88 -10.38 -0.18 0.66
N ASP A 89 -10.09 0.19 1.91
CA ASP A 89 -10.29 1.57 2.37
C ASP A 89 -9.30 2.51 1.65
N GLU A 90 -8.09 2.05 1.31
CA GLU A 90 -7.12 2.85 0.54
C GLU A 90 -7.55 3.05 -0.92
N ILE A 91 -8.04 2.00 -1.57
CA ILE A 91 -8.55 2.04 -2.95
C ILE A 91 -9.77 2.98 -3.03
N LEU A 92 -10.74 2.79 -2.13
CA LEU A 92 -11.95 3.61 -2.09
C LEU A 92 -11.66 5.08 -1.74
N ALA A 93 -10.67 5.35 -0.88
CA ALA A 93 -10.26 6.72 -0.55
C ALA A 93 -9.65 7.48 -1.75
N ARG A 94 -9.11 6.76 -2.75
CA ARG A 94 -8.66 7.33 -4.03
C ARG A 94 -9.81 7.55 -5.02
N GLY A 95 -11.02 7.07 -4.71
CA GLY A 95 -12.18 7.11 -5.61
C GLY A 95 -12.18 5.99 -6.65
N HIS A 96 -11.34 4.98 -6.49
CA HIS A 96 -11.25 3.85 -7.41
C HIS A 96 -12.21 2.71 -7.01
N SER A 97 -12.57 1.87 -7.99
CA SER A 97 -13.37 0.67 -7.79
C SER A 97 -12.55 -0.43 -7.11
N TYR A 98 -13.18 -1.09 -6.13
CA TYR A 98 -12.58 -2.17 -5.34
C TYR A 98 -13.37 -3.47 -5.54
N ILE A 99 -12.65 -4.57 -5.78
CA ILE A 99 -13.24 -5.91 -5.85
C ILE A 99 -12.45 -6.86 -4.95
N CYS A 100 -13.15 -7.73 -4.23
CA CYS A 100 -12.56 -8.85 -3.49
C CYS A 100 -13.08 -10.16 -4.05
N ARG A 101 -12.18 -11.03 -4.52
CA ARG A 101 -12.52 -12.37 -4.99
C ARG A 101 -11.95 -13.41 -4.04
N VAL A 102 -12.82 -14.09 -3.30
CA VAL A 102 -12.46 -15.21 -2.43
C VAL A 102 -12.12 -16.43 -3.30
N LEU A 103 -10.93 -17.00 -3.07
CA LEU A 103 -10.42 -18.21 -3.74
C LEU A 103 -10.60 -19.44 -2.85
N HIS A 104 -10.43 -19.26 -1.55
CA HIS A 104 -10.58 -20.30 -0.55
C HIS A 104 -11.15 -19.69 0.73
N LEU A 105 -12.09 -20.39 1.37
CA LEU A 105 -12.56 -20.11 2.72
C LEU A 105 -12.93 -21.44 3.37
N GLY A 106 -12.22 -21.84 4.41
CA GLY A 106 -12.37 -23.17 4.98
C GLY A 106 -11.77 -23.34 6.36
N ARG A 107 -12.01 -24.53 6.92
CA ARG A 107 -11.40 -25.00 8.17
C ARG A 107 -10.40 -26.09 7.83
N GLU A 108 -9.21 -26.00 8.38
CA GLU A 108 -8.17 -27.01 8.17
C GLU A 108 -7.30 -27.24 9.41
N SER A 109 -6.39 -28.21 9.28
CA SER A 109 -5.40 -28.56 10.30
C SER A 109 -4.12 -27.78 10.05
N ALA A 110 -3.67 -27.00 11.02
CA ALA A 110 -2.52 -26.13 10.87
C ALA A 110 -1.24 -26.93 10.61
N SER A 111 -0.59 -26.65 9.49
CA SER A 111 0.78 -27.08 9.22
C SER A 111 1.75 -26.53 10.28
N MET A 112 2.92 -27.14 10.42
CA MET A 112 3.93 -26.69 11.40
C MET A 112 4.28 -25.18 11.28
N PRO A 113 4.50 -24.61 10.07
CA PRO A 113 4.73 -23.17 9.93
C PRO A 113 3.54 -22.31 10.38
N VAL A 114 2.31 -22.70 10.01
CA VAL A 114 1.09 -21.96 10.39
C VAL A 114 0.85 -22.02 11.89
N ALA A 115 1.00 -23.20 12.49
CA ALA A 115 0.85 -23.42 13.92
C ALA A 115 1.87 -22.59 14.71
N SER A 116 3.14 -22.60 14.29
CA SER A 116 4.19 -21.75 14.85
C SER A 116 3.86 -20.25 14.75
N ALA A 117 3.41 -19.80 13.56
CA ALA A 117 3.05 -18.41 13.33
C ALA A 117 1.85 -17.94 14.19
N LEU A 118 0.92 -18.83 14.51
CA LEU A 118 -0.23 -18.58 15.37
C LEU A 118 0.00 -18.91 16.86
N GLY A 119 1.16 -19.43 17.24
CA GLY A 119 1.43 -19.86 18.62
C GLY A 119 0.54 -21.02 19.08
N LEU A 120 0.21 -21.93 18.17
CA LEU A 120 -0.64 -23.11 18.40
C LEU A 120 0.18 -24.40 18.29
N PRO A 121 -0.28 -25.51 18.91
CA PRO A 121 0.25 -26.84 18.60
C PRO A 121 0.08 -27.21 17.13
N THR A 122 1.05 -27.90 16.53
CA THR A 122 0.93 -28.44 15.16
C THR A 122 -0.30 -29.33 15.04
N GLY A 123 -1.06 -29.17 13.94
CA GLY A 123 -2.31 -29.88 13.72
C GLY A 123 -3.54 -29.27 14.41
N SER A 124 -3.37 -28.16 15.14
CA SER A 124 -4.50 -27.41 15.68
C SER A 124 -5.43 -26.94 14.59
N SER A 125 -6.71 -26.85 14.90
CA SER A 125 -7.68 -26.39 13.92
C SER A 125 -7.58 -24.89 13.68
N VAL A 126 -7.57 -24.48 12.41
CA VAL A 126 -7.52 -23.09 11.99
C VAL A 126 -8.56 -22.81 10.90
N PHE A 127 -8.98 -21.56 10.80
CA PHE A 127 -9.70 -21.07 9.62
C PHE A 127 -8.70 -20.50 8.63
N HIS A 128 -8.89 -20.80 7.34
CA HIS A 128 -8.04 -20.36 6.25
C HIS A 128 -8.86 -19.62 5.20
N LEU A 129 -8.34 -18.47 4.77
CA LEU A 129 -8.91 -17.66 3.71
C LEU A 129 -7.79 -17.31 2.72
N ILE A 130 -8.07 -17.49 1.44
CA ILE A 130 -7.29 -16.90 0.35
C ILE A 130 -8.21 -16.00 -0.47
N CYS A 131 -7.84 -14.74 -0.67
CA CYS A 131 -8.58 -13.84 -1.55
C CYS A 131 -7.67 -12.87 -2.33
N VAL A 132 -8.16 -12.44 -3.49
CA VAL A 132 -7.50 -11.43 -4.33
C VAL A 132 -8.25 -10.12 -4.21
N HIS A 133 -7.52 -9.06 -3.92
CA HIS A 133 -8.00 -7.68 -3.89
C HIS A 133 -7.60 -7.00 -5.20
N SER A 134 -8.57 -6.40 -5.88
CA SER A 134 -8.36 -5.70 -7.14
C SER A 134 -8.75 -4.23 -7.04
N GLU A 135 -8.00 -3.41 -7.77
CA GLU A 135 -8.24 -1.99 -8.01
C GLU A 135 -8.48 -1.80 -9.50
N GLU A 136 -9.63 -1.23 -9.89
CA GLU A 136 -10.02 -1.07 -11.30
C GLU A 136 -9.90 -2.36 -12.12
N GLY A 137 -10.29 -3.48 -11.51
CA GLY A 137 -10.21 -4.82 -12.12
C GLY A 137 -8.82 -5.44 -12.14
N VAL A 138 -7.77 -4.70 -11.76
CA VAL A 138 -6.39 -5.20 -11.73
C VAL A 138 -6.06 -5.79 -10.35
N PRO A 139 -5.59 -7.05 -10.23
CA PRO A 139 -5.16 -7.61 -8.96
C PRO A 139 -3.99 -6.83 -8.34
N VAL A 140 -4.16 -6.31 -7.12
CA VAL A 140 -3.12 -5.52 -6.43
C VAL A 140 -2.59 -6.16 -5.15
N GLN A 141 -3.34 -7.11 -4.56
CA GLN A 141 -2.89 -7.86 -3.39
C GLN A 141 -3.51 -9.27 -3.37
N LEU A 142 -2.67 -10.28 -3.13
CA LEU A 142 -3.13 -11.62 -2.71
C LEU A 142 -3.04 -11.69 -1.18
N GLU A 143 -4.13 -12.03 -0.54
CA GLU A 143 -4.21 -12.25 0.90
C GLU A 143 -4.34 -13.74 1.18
N ASP A 144 -3.39 -14.27 1.97
CA ASP A 144 -3.39 -15.63 2.51
C ASP A 144 -3.43 -15.53 4.05
N ARG A 145 -4.59 -15.82 4.64
CA ARG A 145 -4.90 -15.53 6.04
C ARG A 145 -5.32 -16.79 6.79
N TYR A 146 -4.72 -16.95 7.96
CA TYR A 146 -5.13 -17.90 8.98
C TYR A 146 -5.72 -17.19 10.20
N VAL A 147 -6.78 -17.74 10.77
CA VAL A 147 -7.50 -17.19 11.92
C VAL A 147 -7.73 -18.29 12.97
N ASN A 148 -7.53 -17.95 14.24
CA ASN A 148 -7.80 -18.84 15.36
C ASN A 148 -9.32 -18.99 15.58
N PRO A 149 -9.91 -20.19 15.40
CA PRO A 149 -11.35 -20.42 15.54
C PRO A 149 -11.88 -20.17 16.95
N GLU A 150 -11.06 -20.33 17.98
CA GLU A 150 -11.48 -20.10 19.37
C GLU A 150 -11.71 -18.61 19.66
N LEU A 151 -11.01 -17.74 18.94
CA LEU A 151 -11.06 -16.29 19.13
C LEU A 151 -12.07 -15.62 18.20
N VAL A 152 -12.32 -16.22 17.02
CA VAL A 152 -13.25 -15.69 16.02
C VAL A 152 -14.12 -16.82 15.44
N PRO A 153 -15.01 -17.44 16.24
CA PRO A 153 -15.75 -18.64 15.83
C PRO A 153 -16.66 -18.43 14.62
N GLU A 154 -17.22 -17.22 14.47
CA GLU A 154 -18.15 -16.87 13.39
C GLU A 154 -17.45 -16.51 12.07
N PHE A 155 -16.12 -16.61 11.97
CA PHE A 155 -15.37 -16.16 10.79
C PHE A 155 -15.81 -16.83 9.49
N LEU A 156 -16.06 -18.15 9.50
CA LEU A 156 -16.52 -18.87 8.30
C LEU A 156 -17.97 -18.60 7.93
N ALA A 157 -18.78 -18.04 8.84
CA ALA A 157 -20.16 -17.69 8.56
C ALA A 157 -20.30 -16.35 7.82
N GLN A 158 -19.20 -15.62 7.63
CA GLN A 158 -19.20 -14.33 6.99
C GLN A 158 -19.16 -14.46 5.46
N ASP A 159 -19.91 -13.60 4.79
CA ASP A 159 -19.87 -13.44 3.35
C ASP A 159 -18.78 -12.41 2.98
N PHE A 160 -17.55 -12.89 2.82
CA PHE A 160 -16.42 -12.03 2.48
C PHE A 160 -16.45 -11.62 1.00
N GLY A 161 -16.25 -10.33 0.74
CA GLY A 161 -16.33 -9.78 -0.61
C GLY A 161 -16.18 -8.26 -0.63
N GLU A 162 -16.86 -7.62 -1.57
CA GLU A 162 -16.84 -6.16 -1.76
C GLU A 162 -17.39 -5.38 -0.55
N HIS A 163 -18.40 -5.92 0.12
CA HIS A 163 -19.08 -5.23 1.23
C HIS A 163 -18.49 -5.53 2.61
N LEU A 164 -17.82 -6.68 2.75
CA LEU A 164 -17.20 -7.10 4.01
C LEU A 164 -15.84 -7.72 3.74
N GLN A 165 -14.77 -6.97 4.02
CA GLN A 165 -13.41 -7.48 3.88
C GLN A 165 -12.97 -8.24 5.15
N PRO A 166 -12.09 -9.24 5.03
CA PRO A 166 -11.62 -10.04 6.16
C PRO A 166 -10.97 -9.20 7.26
N ALA A 167 -10.07 -8.28 6.89
CA ALA A 167 -9.43 -7.38 7.84
C ALA A 167 -10.44 -6.47 8.56
N LYS A 168 -11.47 -6.00 7.85
CA LYS A 168 -12.51 -5.11 8.39
C LYS A 168 -13.44 -5.85 9.35
N TYR A 169 -13.80 -7.09 9.02
CA TYR A 169 -14.53 -7.96 9.93
C TYR A 169 -13.74 -8.23 11.21
N LEU A 170 -12.47 -8.64 11.09
CA LEU A 170 -11.62 -8.93 12.25
C LEU A 170 -11.51 -7.72 13.18
N LEU A 171 -11.25 -6.53 12.64
CA LEU A 171 -11.18 -5.29 13.44
C LEU A 171 -12.50 -4.91 14.14
N ARG A 172 -13.65 -5.41 13.67
CA ARG A 172 -14.95 -5.20 14.34
C ARG A 172 -15.15 -6.14 15.51
N VAL A 173 -14.72 -7.39 15.37
CA VAL A 173 -14.99 -8.46 16.35
C VAL A 173 -13.88 -8.64 17.37
N ILE A 174 -12.67 -8.14 17.09
CA ILE A 174 -11.54 -8.16 18.03
C ILE A 174 -11.11 -6.74 18.41
N LYS A 175 -10.50 -6.61 19.59
CA LYS A 175 -9.80 -5.39 20.02
C LYS A 175 -8.31 -5.71 20.03
N PRO A 176 -7.56 -5.39 18.96
CA PRO A 176 -6.15 -5.71 18.93
C PRO A 176 -5.39 -4.86 19.93
N ASP A 177 -4.49 -5.49 20.70
CA ASP A 177 -3.59 -4.81 21.64
C ASP A 177 -2.14 -4.79 21.15
N GLU A 178 -1.76 -5.77 20.33
CA GLU A 178 -0.43 -5.86 19.72
C GLU A 178 -0.52 -6.29 18.26
N MET A 179 0.42 -5.80 17.46
CA MET A 179 0.57 -6.10 16.04
C MET A 179 2.04 -6.12 15.67
N GLU A 180 2.40 -7.09 14.83
CA GLU A 180 3.72 -7.19 14.23
C GLU A 180 3.59 -7.18 12.72
N HIS A 181 4.47 -6.42 12.07
CA HIS A 181 4.64 -6.41 10.62
C HIS A 181 6.08 -6.79 10.28
N ILE A 182 6.23 -7.78 9.40
CA ILE A 182 7.49 -8.13 8.76
C ILE A 182 7.33 -7.88 7.26
N VAL A 183 8.30 -7.20 6.67
CA VAL A 183 8.30 -6.85 5.24
C VAL A 183 9.47 -7.56 4.57
N GLU A 184 9.17 -8.29 3.51
CA GLU A 184 10.15 -9.05 2.73
C GLU A 184 9.99 -8.73 1.24
N ALA A 185 11.05 -8.96 0.48
CA ALA A 185 10.99 -8.99 -0.98
C ALA A 185 11.13 -10.44 -1.44
N CYS A 186 10.29 -10.86 -2.38
CA CYS A 186 10.38 -12.20 -2.97
C CYS A 186 9.99 -12.17 -4.45
N HIS A 187 10.22 -13.29 -5.14
CA HIS A 187 9.50 -13.60 -6.37
C HIS A 187 8.18 -14.31 -6.03
N PRO A 188 7.11 -14.11 -6.82
CA PRO A 188 5.85 -14.78 -6.60
C PRO A 188 6.00 -16.29 -6.86
N SER A 189 5.25 -17.10 -6.12
CA SER A 189 5.02 -18.50 -6.47
C SER A 189 4.23 -18.62 -7.78
N TYR A 190 4.15 -19.84 -8.33
CA TYR A 190 3.35 -20.10 -9.53
C TYR A 190 1.87 -19.71 -9.34
N GLU A 191 1.26 -20.13 -8.22
CA GLU A 191 -0.14 -19.82 -7.92
C GLU A 191 -0.34 -18.32 -7.67
N GLU A 192 0.60 -17.66 -6.98
CA GLU A 192 0.59 -16.21 -6.81
C GLU A 192 0.62 -15.48 -8.15
N SER A 193 1.54 -15.87 -9.04
CA SER A 193 1.68 -15.27 -10.37
C SER A 193 0.40 -15.40 -11.18
N LYS A 194 -0.22 -16.58 -11.14
CA LYS A 194 -1.49 -16.88 -11.83
C LYS A 194 -2.65 -16.06 -11.28
N HIS A 195 -2.81 -15.98 -9.95
CA HIS A 195 -3.90 -15.25 -9.32
C HIS A 195 -3.73 -13.73 -9.43
N MET A 196 -2.49 -13.24 -9.38
CA MET A 196 -2.16 -11.83 -9.48
C MET A 196 -1.98 -11.35 -10.92
N GLN A 197 -1.93 -12.25 -11.90
CA GLN A 197 -1.74 -11.91 -13.31
C GLN A 197 -0.45 -11.09 -13.51
N ILE A 198 0.67 -11.66 -13.05
CA ILE A 198 2.01 -11.06 -13.11
C ILE A 198 3.01 -12.07 -13.66
N ASP A 199 4.17 -11.57 -14.11
CA ASP A 199 5.30 -12.41 -14.53
C ASP A 199 5.92 -13.11 -13.31
N ALA A 200 6.43 -14.34 -13.50
CA ALA A 200 7.07 -15.10 -12.44
C ALA A 200 8.34 -14.43 -11.89
N ASN A 201 8.97 -13.56 -12.67
CA ASN A 201 10.15 -12.80 -12.26
C ASN A 201 9.80 -11.41 -11.72
N GLU A 202 8.52 -11.00 -11.72
CA GLU A 202 8.14 -9.70 -11.16
C GLU A 202 8.41 -9.68 -9.65
N PRO A 203 9.27 -8.78 -9.15
CA PRO A 203 9.51 -8.69 -7.72
C PRO A 203 8.22 -8.35 -6.98
N CYS A 204 8.00 -8.98 -5.84
CA CYS A 204 6.87 -8.71 -4.97
C CYS A 204 7.35 -8.22 -3.60
N LEU A 205 6.57 -7.32 -3.01
CA LEU A 205 6.67 -6.97 -1.61
C LEU A 205 5.69 -7.86 -0.83
N VAL A 206 6.19 -8.53 0.20
CA VAL A 206 5.39 -9.38 1.07
C VAL A 206 5.29 -8.73 2.43
N LEU A 207 4.06 -8.47 2.88
CA LEU A 207 3.77 -8.04 4.23
C LEU A 207 3.22 -9.24 5.01
N ILE A 208 3.99 -9.71 5.99
CA ILE A 208 3.55 -10.70 6.96
C ILE A 208 3.06 -9.94 8.18
N ARG A 209 1.82 -10.21 8.61
CA ARG A 209 1.21 -9.60 9.78
C ARG A 209 0.71 -10.64 10.75
N ARG A 210 1.06 -10.43 12.01
CA ARG A 210 0.43 -11.11 13.16
C ARG A 210 -0.31 -10.08 13.99
N THR A 211 -1.48 -10.45 14.49
CA THR A 211 -2.31 -9.56 15.31
C THR A 211 -2.75 -10.31 16.56
N TRP A 212 -2.51 -9.69 17.71
CA TRP A 212 -2.82 -10.22 19.02
C TRP A 212 -4.04 -9.53 19.61
N SER A 213 -4.73 -10.26 20.48
CA SER A 213 -5.73 -9.73 21.39
C SER A 213 -5.66 -10.54 22.67
N ARG A 214 -5.55 -9.86 23.81
CA ARG A 214 -5.37 -10.46 25.14
C ARG A 214 -4.19 -11.45 25.17
N SER A 215 -3.07 -11.03 24.59
CA SER A 215 -1.82 -11.81 24.49
C SER A 215 -1.92 -13.13 23.71
N LYS A 216 -3.02 -13.38 22.98
CA LYS A 216 -3.16 -14.51 22.06
C LYS A 216 -3.15 -14.03 20.62
N ILE A 217 -2.52 -14.79 19.73
CA ILE A 217 -2.51 -14.49 18.30
C ILE A 217 -3.87 -14.84 17.71
N VAL A 218 -4.57 -13.83 17.22
CA VAL A 218 -5.89 -13.98 16.58
C VAL A 218 -5.73 -14.41 15.13
N THR A 219 -4.81 -13.78 14.41
CA THR A 219 -4.64 -14.00 12.98
C THR A 219 -3.17 -13.83 12.58
N PHE A 220 -2.79 -14.65 11.62
CA PHE A 220 -1.55 -14.56 10.86
C PHE A 220 -1.95 -14.40 9.40
N VAL A 221 -1.36 -13.44 8.72
CA VAL A 221 -1.66 -13.18 7.31
C VAL A 221 -0.38 -12.86 6.54
N ARG A 222 -0.29 -13.40 5.33
CA ARG A 222 0.71 -13.04 4.34
C ARG A 222 0.03 -12.32 3.19
N LEU A 223 0.48 -11.10 2.92
CA LEU A 223 -0.05 -10.23 1.87
C LEU A 223 1.02 -10.03 0.80
N VAL A 224 0.74 -10.49 -0.42
CA VAL A 224 1.68 -10.38 -1.55
C VAL A 224 1.23 -9.26 -2.46
N HIS A 225 2.14 -8.32 -2.70
CA HIS A 225 1.91 -7.15 -3.52
C HIS A 225 2.93 -7.07 -4.67
N PRO A 226 2.50 -7.01 -5.94
CA PRO A 226 3.40 -6.84 -7.06
C PRO A 226 4.11 -5.49 -6.96
N SER A 227 5.44 -5.48 -7.18
CA SER A 227 6.23 -4.25 -7.09
C SER A 227 5.77 -3.18 -8.08
N SER A 228 5.16 -3.55 -9.21
CA SER A 228 4.59 -2.60 -10.17
C SER A 228 3.32 -1.91 -9.65
N ARG A 229 2.58 -2.52 -8.72
CA ARG A 229 1.22 -2.10 -8.31
C ARG A 229 1.10 -1.61 -6.88
N TYR A 230 2.20 -1.63 -6.12
CA TYR A 230 2.15 -1.29 -4.70
C TYR A 230 3.46 -0.71 -4.20
N ARG A 231 3.34 0.19 -3.22
CA ARG A 231 4.44 0.77 -2.45
C ARG A 231 4.07 0.71 -0.97
N LEU A 232 5.06 0.53 -0.12
CA LEU A 232 4.90 0.64 1.32
C LEU A 232 5.79 1.77 1.82
N GLY A 233 5.27 2.64 2.68
CA GLY A 233 6.09 3.69 3.28
C GLY A 233 5.38 4.44 4.40
N SER A 234 6.15 4.87 5.39
CA SER A 234 5.64 5.66 6.52
C SER A 234 6.26 7.05 6.51
N ARG A 235 5.45 8.05 6.84
CA ARG A 235 5.91 9.42 7.12
C ARG A 235 5.63 9.70 8.58
N MET A 236 6.67 9.89 9.37
CA MET A 236 6.58 10.21 10.78
C MET A 236 7.40 11.47 11.09
N PRO A 237 6.90 12.37 11.96
CA PRO A 237 7.69 13.51 12.39
C PRO A 237 8.90 12.99 13.18
N VAL A 238 10.11 13.39 12.77
CA VAL A 238 11.33 13.13 13.54
C VAL A 238 11.42 14.20 14.63
N ASN A 239 10.66 14.03 15.71
CA ASN A 239 10.94 14.77 16.94
C ASN A 239 12.20 14.14 17.54
N GLY A 240 13.27 14.92 17.67
CA GLY A 240 14.65 14.47 17.92
C GLY A 240 14.94 13.84 19.28
N ALA A 241 14.15 12.87 19.72
CA ALA A 241 14.35 12.13 20.97
C ALA A 241 14.76 10.65 20.77
N HIS A 242 15.16 10.27 19.55
CA HIS A 242 15.81 8.98 19.28
C HIS A 242 17.06 9.21 18.44
N ARG A 243 18.08 9.83 19.06
CA ARG A 243 19.46 9.50 18.73
C ARG A 243 19.90 8.55 19.82
N ASP A 244 19.91 7.27 19.50
CA ASP A 244 20.51 6.26 20.35
C ASP A 244 21.97 6.68 20.62
N SER A 245 22.27 6.85 21.90
CA SER A 245 23.60 6.99 22.48
C SER A 245 24.30 5.65 22.57
#